data_AF-A0A919X6C5-F1
#
_entry.id   AF-A0A919X6C5-F1
#
_cell.length_a   1.000
_cell.length_b   1.000
_cell.length_c   1.000
_cell.angle_alpha   90.00
_cell.angle_beta   90.00
_cell.angle_gamma   90.00
#
_symmetry.space_group_name_H-M   'P 1'
#
loop_
_entity.id
_entity.type
_entity.pdbx_description
1 polymer ?
#
loop_
_entity_poly.entity_id
_entity_poly.type
_entity_poly.pdbx_seq_one_letter_code
_entity_poly.pdbx_strand_id
1 'polypeptide(L)'
;MKKYLFVFVSLVLILSACGDNSESDNPSEKNEELQAENVDSETDKEDSSDKELDLKKKLGLRTEDIFNAELFEGQEDSLQSFEYENMNIDVIDSDNSAFRMFVYYVDDSEYASGIVLRNNGNNKDLSQETFDFFYDSIDKGAQDASRQFKRAHDDYYLVGVIFNSEIDIDNPPVDLSEISGKDFFSNEENVVFYKNALNKAEYKEIYDTASTYVDNNDVSEYDSANEIIEILEPIQDYMEDIEIQYDDFDEVSTIYYKGLNDISSENYIVPFITTEDNTMNLLVGFEKENWLFADDVIFNIDGERETIGTFDFDTETLGGRLIREEDIKTNVDEELIEEIVEADEVKMRFEGSKGELDYTLTTNDINAIKTLSSFNGIRNELSNLLYRFENN
;
A
#
# COMPACT_ATOMS: atom_id res chain seq x y z
N MET A 1 -31.58 -23.50 -16.93
CA MET A 1 -32.88 -23.36 -16.22
C MET A 1 -32.65 -22.46 -15.02
N LYS A 2 -33.54 -21.50 -14.82
CA LYS A 2 -33.45 -20.38 -13.88
C LYS A 2 -34.11 -20.73 -12.52
N LYS A 3 -33.57 -20.13 -11.44
CA LYS A 3 -34.20 -19.78 -10.13
C LYS A 3 -34.30 -20.92 -9.08
N TYR A 4 -34.23 -20.74 -7.74
CA TYR A 4 -34.42 -19.64 -6.76
C TYR A 4 -33.54 -19.93 -5.52
N LEU A 5 -32.78 -18.99 -4.93
CA LEU A 5 -33.12 -18.08 -3.81
C LEU A 5 -34.11 -18.60 -2.74
N PHE A 6 -33.63 -18.83 -1.50
CA PHE A 6 -34.46 -18.73 -0.29
C PHE A 6 -33.66 -18.12 0.86
N VAL A 7 -34.20 -17.02 1.38
CA VAL A 7 -33.81 -16.26 2.58
C VAL A 7 -34.47 -16.90 3.80
N PHE A 8 -33.79 -16.91 4.96
CA PHE A 8 -34.44 -17.00 6.27
C PHE A 8 -33.82 -16.00 7.26
N VAL A 9 -34.72 -15.41 8.05
CA VAL A 9 -34.55 -14.22 8.91
C VAL A 9 -34.66 -14.62 10.39
N SER A 10 -34.09 -13.78 11.27
CA SER A 10 -34.48 -13.45 12.67
C SER A 10 -33.57 -14.05 13.76
N LEU A 11 -32.80 -13.30 14.58
CA LEU A 11 -33.04 -12.16 15.49
C LEU A 11 -33.25 -12.61 16.95
N VAL A 12 -32.34 -12.25 17.87
CA VAL A 12 -32.61 -11.92 19.30
C VAL A 12 -31.52 -10.96 19.84
N LEU A 13 -32.00 -9.85 20.43
CA LEU A 13 -31.33 -8.77 21.19
C LEU A 13 -30.75 -9.21 22.54
N ILE A 14 -29.86 -8.40 23.14
CA ILE A 14 -30.01 -7.84 24.50
C ILE A 14 -29.24 -6.50 24.61
N LEU A 15 -29.97 -5.50 25.12
CA LEU A 15 -29.52 -4.17 25.55
C LEU A 15 -28.76 -4.23 26.87
N SER A 16 -27.88 -3.26 27.11
CA SER A 16 -27.66 -2.69 28.45
C SER A 16 -27.38 -1.20 28.33
N ALA A 17 -28.05 -0.44 29.19
CA ALA A 17 -28.18 1.00 29.20
C ALA A 17 -27.59 1.59 30.49
N CYS A 18 -27.49 2.93 30.48
CA CYS A 18 -27.55 3.88 31.60
C CYS A 18 -26.26 4.36 32.29
N GLY A 19 -26.23 5.69 32.48
CA GLY A 19 -25.48 6.41 33.52
C GLY A 19 -24.76 7.66 33.01
N ASP A 20 -25.42 8.75 32.61
CA ASP A 20 -26.15 9.78 33.38
C ASP A 20 -25.29 10.99 33.80
N ASN A 21 -25.95 12.15 33.81
CA ASN A 21 -25.46 13.52 33.76
C ASN A 21 -24.74 14.04 35.02
N SER A 22 -23.98 15.13 34.84
CA SER A 22 -24.03 16.28 35.75
C SER A 22 -23.54 17.58 35.11
N GLU A 23 -24.47 18.53 35.00
CA GLU A 23 -24.22 19.97 34.88
C GLU A 23 -23.65 20.54 36.20
N SER A 24 -22.82 21.58 36.10
CA SER A 24 -22.72 22.60 37.16
C SER A 24 -22.27 23.95 36.60
N ASP A 25 -23.23 24.88 36.57
CA ASP A 25 -23.20 26.31 36.85
C ASP A 25 -21.87 27.12 36.90
N ASN A 26 -21.91 28.20 36.10
CA ASN A 26 -21.29 29.54 36.21
C ASN A 26 -21.44 30.16 37.63
N PRO A 27 -20.82 31.30 38.06
CA PRO A 27 -20.54 32.51 37.26
C PRO A 27 -19.35 33.43 37.71
N SER A 28 -19.26 34.59 37.04
CA SER A 28 -18.77 35.91 37.54
C SER A 28 -17.26 36.17 37.42
N GLU A 29 -16.73 37.37 37.22
CA GLU A 29 -17.29 38.73 37.13
C GLU A 29 -16.16 39.67 36.62
N LYS A 30 -16.56 40.74 35.92
CA LYS A 30 -16.07 42.14 35.99
C LYS A 30 -14.71 42.62 35.42
N ASN A 31 -14.89 43.71 34.65
CA ASN A 31 -14.15 44.97 34.60
C ASN A 31 -12.78 44.93 33.88
N GLU A 32 -12.42 45.90 33.03
CA GLU A 32 -12.52 47.35 33.24
C GLU A 32 -12.47 48.14 31.91
N GLU A 33 -13.30 49.17 31.80
CA GLU A 33 -13.23 50.27 30.82
C GLU A 33 -12.08 51.24 31.12
N LEU A 34 -11.56 51.91 30.08
CA LEU A 34 -11.04 53.31 30.06
C LEU A 34 -10.65 53.65 28.61
N GLN A 35 -11.46 54.33 27.80
CA GLN A 35 -11.72 55.79 27.66
C GLN A 35 -10.49 56.72 27.60
N ALA A 36 -10.30 57.37 26.43
CA ALA A 36 -10.03 58.80 26.21
C ALA A 36 -9.95 59.05 24.68
N GLU A 37 -10.99 59.56 24.02
CA GLU A 37 -11.31 60.98 23.73
C GLU A 37 -10.36 61.76 22.78
N ASN A 38 -10.92 62.02 21.59
CA ASN A 38 -11.00 63.28 20.83
C ASN A 38 -9.74 64.11 20.52
N VAL A 39 -9.47 64.30 19.22
CA VAL A 39 -9.31 65.64 18.61
C VAL A 39 -9.78 65.60 17.14
N ASP A 40 -10.79 66.42 16.84
CA ASP A 40 -11.21 66.83 15.49
C ASP A 40 -10.15 67.75 14.83
N SER A 41 -9.90 67.56 13.54
CA SER A 41 -9.68 68.69 12.63
C SER A 41 -9.94 68.29 11.18
N GLU A 42 -11.04 68.81 10.62
CA GLU A 42 -11.27 68.92 9.18
C GLU A 42 -10.14 69.73 8.52
N THR A 43 -9.58 69.22 7.42
CA THR A 43 -9.15 70.07 6.32
C THR A 43 -9.17 69.26 5.02
N ASP A 44 -10.04 69.68 4.09
CA ASP A 44 -10.09 69.21 2.71
C ASP A 44 -8.73 69.33 2.01
N LYS A 45 -8.37 68.27 1.28
CA LYS A 45 -7.60 68.34 0.02
C LYS A 45 -7.68 67.00 -0.73
N GLU A 46 -8.36 67.04 -1.87
CA GLU A 46 -8.16 66.14 -3.00
C GLU A 46 -6.65 65.99 -3.27
N ASP A 47 -6.12 64.78 -3.35
CA ASP A 47 -5.76 64.14 -4.62
C ASP A 47 -5.12 62.75 -4.37
N SER A 48 -5.43 61.81 -5.25
CA SER A 48 -4.78 60.51 -5.47
C SER A 48 -4.40 59.68 -4.22
N SER A 49 -5.34 58.89 -3.70
CA SER A 49 -4.98 57.68 -2.94
C SER A 49 -5.39 56.46 -3.75
N ASP A 50 -4.38 55.66 -4.07
CA ASP A 50 -4.51 54.28 -4.50
C ASP A 50 -5.69 53.61 -3.80
N LYS A 51 -6.52 52.94 -4.62
CA LYS A 51 -7.35 51.85 -4.09
C LYS A 51 -6.35 50.77 -3.65
N GLU A 52 -5.79 50.92 -2.47
CA GLU A 52 -5.42 49.79 -1.64
C GLU A 52 -6.76 49.08 -1.40
N LEU A 53 -7.09 48.20 -2.35
CA LEU A 53 -8.18 47.26 -2.23
C LEU A 53 -8.03 46.67 -0.82
N ASP A 54 -9.10 46.74 -0.05
CA ASP A 54 -9.20 46.12 1.26
C ASP A 54 -9.11 44.59 1.08
N LEU A 55 -7.91 44.10 0.77
CA LEU A 55 -7.53 42.70 0.59
C LEU A 55 -7.88 41.90 1.85
N LYS A 56 -8.01 42.57 3.01
CA LYS A 56 -8.49 42.00 4.26
C LYS A 56 -10.00 41.70 4.31
N LYS A 57 -10.80 42.26 3.41
CA LYS A 57 -12.25 42.00 3.31
C LYS A 57 -12.62 40.85 2.37
N LYS A 58 -11.78 40.50 1.40
CA LYS A 58 -11.91 39.27 0.58
C LYS A 58 -11.47 38.00 1.34
N LEU A 59 -10.91 38.14 2.55
CA LEU A 59 -10.31 37.08 3.37
C LEU A 59 -11.32 36.29 4.23
N GLY A 60 -12.57 36.12 3.79
CA GLY A 60 -13.59 35.40 4.55
C GLY A 60 -13.29 33.91 4.76
N LEU A 61 -12.44 33.34 3.92
CA LEU A 61 -12.03 31.95 3.96
C LEU A 61 -10.81 31.76 4.86
N ARG A 62 -11.00 31.14 6.01
CA ARG A 62 -9.91 30.56 6.78
C ARG A 62 -9.63 29.16 6.28
N THR A 63 -8.40 28.74 6.46
CA THR A 63 -7.95 27.36 6.29
C THR A 63 -8.96 26.41 6.96
N GLU A 64 -9.39 26.73 8.18
CA GLU A 64 -10.42 25.99 8.94
C GLU A 64 -11.80 25.91 8.28
N ASP A 65 -12.19 26.89 7.44
CA ASP A 65 -13.51 26.90 6.78
C ASP A 65 -13.54 25.91 5.59
N ILE A 66 -12.39 25.73 4.92
CA ILE A 66 -12.19 24.66 3.92
C ILE A 66 -12.29 23.29 4.60
N PHE A 67 -11.70 23.14 5.80
CA PHE A 67 -11.77 21.91 6.58
C PHE A 67 -13.15 21.62 7.16
N ASN A 68 -13.94 22.63 7.53
CA ASN A 68 -15.32 22.42 8.00
C ASN A 68 -16.28 22.00 6.87
N ALA A 69 -15.93 22.30 5.62
CA ALA A 69 -16.60 21.75 4.45
C ALA A 69 -16.22 20.28 4.17
N GLU A 70 -15.16 19.73 4.78
CA GLU A 70 -14.74 18.31 4.65
C GLU A 70 -15.63 17.30 5.40
N LEU A 71 -16.92 17.62 5.59
CA LEU A 71 -17.95 16.63 5.93
C LEU A 71 -18.29 15.74 4.72
N PHE A 72 -17.28 15.21 4.02
CA PHE A 72 -17.43 14.30 2.88
C PHE A 72 -17.19 12.83 3.26
N GLU A 73 -17.46 12.41 4.50
CA GLU A 73 -17.59 10.98 4.78
C GLU A 73 -18.79 10.40 3.99
N GLY A 74 -18.52 9.78 2.84
CA GLY A 74 -19.44 8.88 2.15
C GLY A 74 -20.40 9.49 1.12
N GLN A 75 -20.13 10.68 0.57
CA GLN A 75 -20.92 11.27 -0.55
C GLN A 75 -20.09 11.59 -1.81
N GLU A 76 -18.82 11.20 -1.84
CA GLU A 76 -17.80 11.64 -2.79
C GLU A 76 -18.05 11.20 -4.24
N ASP A 77 -18.78 10.10 -4.45
CA ASP A 77 -19.09 9.58 -5.80
C ASP A 77 -20.29 10.28 -6.47
N SER A 78 -20.90 11.26 -5.79
CA SER A 78 -22.16 11.88 -6.24
C SER A 78 -22.09 13.39 -6.48
N LEU A 79 -20.92 14.01 -6.24
CA LEU A 79 -20.78 15.47 -6.23
C LEU A 79 -20.06 15.95 -7.50
N GLN A 80 -20.82 16.53 -8.43
CA GLN A 80 -20.27 17.33 -9.53
C GLN A 80 -20.09 18.81 -9.14
N SER A 81 -20.87 19.29 -8.17
CA SER A 81 -20.78 20.63 -7.56
C SER A 81 -21.48 20.62 -6.20
N PHE A 82 -21.01 21.45 -5.26
CA PHE A 82 -21.58 21.57 -3.91
C PHE A 82 -21.57 23.02 -3.41
N GLU A 83 -22.61 23.44 -2.69
CA GLU A 83 -22.67 24.75 -2.03
C GLU A 83 -22.51 24.58 -0.49
N TYR A 84 -21.56 25.31 0.11
CA TYR A 84 -21.36 25.38 1.57
C TYR A 84 -21.27 26.83 2.04
N GLU A 85 -22.21 27.27 2.88
CA GLU A 85 -22.35 28.67 3.29
C GLU A 85 -22.39 29.64 2.09
N ASN A 86 -21.32 30.38 1.84
CA ASN A 86 -21.13 31.29 0.72
C ASN A 86 -20.14 30.75 -0.33
N MET A 87 -19.83 29.46 -0.28
CA MET A 87 -18.84 28.81 -1.15
C MET A 87 -19.48 27.86 -2.14
N ASN A 88 -19.05 27.94 -3.39
CA ASN A 88 -19.31 26.94 -4.42
C ASN A 88 -18.04 26.12 -4.62
N ILE A 89 -18.15 24.80 -4.63
CA ILE A 89 -17.03 23.87 -4.84
C ILE A 89 -17.30 23.09 -6.12
N ASP A 90 -16.42 23.25 -7.10
CA ASP A 90 -16.39 22.42 -8.28
C ASP A 90 -15.35 21.31 -8.09
N VAL A 91 -15.76 20.08 -8.36
CA VAL A 91 -14.84 18.95 -8.44
C VAL A 91 -14.34 18.91 -9.87
N ILE A 92 -13.07 19.26 -10.08
CA ILE A 92 -12.42 19.00 -11.35
C ILE A 92 -11.93 17.56 -11.23
N ASP A 93 -12.73 16.65 -11.78
CA ASP A 93 -12.32 15.27 -11.95
C ASP A 93 -11.09 15.29 -12.87
N SER A 94 -9.91 15.23 -12.26
CA SER A 94 -8.71 14.95 -13.02
C SER A 94 -8.81 13.48 -13.39
N ASP A 95 -8.62 13.15 -14.67
CA ASP A 95 -8.39 11.76 -15.12
C ASP A 95 -7.15 11.11 -14.44
N ASN A 96 -6.56 11.78 -13.45
CA ASN A 96 -5.47 11.34 -12.61
C ASN A 96 -6.02 10.66 -11.35
N SER A 97 -5.65 9.41 -11.18
CA SER A 97 -6.12 8.55 -10.09
C SER A 97 -5.41 8.76 -8.76
N ALA A 98 -4.25 9.41 -8.76
CA ALA A 98 -3.44 9.65 -7.56
C ALA A 98 -3.99 10.77 -6.67
N PHE A 99 -4.77 11.70 -7.23
CA PHE A 99 -5.37 12.77 -6.44
C PHE A 99 -6.65 13.31 -7.07
N ARG A 100 -7.56 13.82 -6.24
CA ARG A 100 -8.72 14.60 -6.67
C ARG A 100 -8.42 16.09 -6.51
N MET A 101 -8.78 16.88 -7.52
CA MET A 101 -8.67 18.34 -7.49
C MET A 101 -10.02 18.99 -7.18
N PHE A 102 -10.03 19.86 -6.17
CA PHE A 102 -11.18 20.66 -5.79
C PHE A 102 -10.89 22.12 -6.06
N VAL A 103 -11.83 22.81 -6.70
CA VAL A 103 -11.75 24.25 -6.97
C VAL A 103 -12.87 24.96 -6.22
N TYR A 104 -12.49 25.96 -5.43
CA TYR A 104 -13.38 26.68 -4.53
C TYR A 104 -13.65 28.07 -5.07
N TYR A 105 -14.89 28.55 -4.95
CA TYR A 105 -15.34 29.89 -5.27
C TYR A 105 -16.09 30.45 -4.07
N VAL A 106 -15.84 31.70 -3.66
CA VAL A 106 -16.49 32.33 -2.51
C VAL A 106 -17.35 33.51 -2.95
N ASP A 107 -18.49 33.72 -2.28
CA ASP A 107 -19.42 34.83 -2.49
C ASP A 107 -19.89 34.96 -3.95
N ASP A 108 -20.17 33.83 -4.61
CA ASP A 108 -20.51 33.76 -6.05
C ASP A 108 -19.44 34.39 -6.96
N SER A 109 -18.18 34.36 -6.53
CA SER A 109 -17.05 34.82 -7.34
C SER A 109 -17.01 34.10 -8.69
N GLU A 110 -16.83 34.86 -9.77
CA GLU A 110 -16.58 34.33 -11.12
C GLU A 110 -15.20 33.62 -11.22
N TYR A 111 -14.36 33.72 -10.18
CA TYR A 111 -12.97 33.24 -10.17
C TYR A 111 -12.68 32.34 -8.96
N ALA A 112 -11.72 31.42 -9.14
CA ALA A 112 -11.29 30.49 -8.09
C ALA A 112 -10.68 31.25 -6.93
N SER A 113 -11.18 30.94 -5.75
CA SER A 113 -10.66 31.36 -4.46
C SER A 113 -9.63 30.37 -3.91
N GLY A 114 -9.57 29.13 -4.43
CA GLY A 114 -8.48 28.19 -4.13
C GLY A 114 -8.58 26.86 -4.88
N ILE A 115 -7.46 26.13 -4.88
CA ILE A 115 -7.37 24.75 -5.40
C ILE A 115 -6.85 23.84 -4.28
N VAL A 116 -7.45 22.68 -4.11
CA VAL A 116 -7.02 21.66 -3.13
C VAL A 116 -6.84 20.32 -3.86
N LEU A 117 -5.70 19.68 -3.61
CA LEU A 117 -5.39 18.33 -4.05
C LEU A 117 -5.55 17.38 -2.86
N ARG A 118 -6.34 16.33 -3.02
CA ARG A 118 -6.50 15.24 -2.05
C ARG A 118 -5.98 13.95 -2.65
N ASN A 119 -5.04 13.28 -2.01
CA ASN A 119 -4.66 11.91 -2.40
C ASN A 119 -5.77 10.92 -2.02
N ASN A 120 -6.07 9.96 -2.89
CA ASN A 120 -6.95 8.85 -2.59
C ASN A 120 -6.18 7.78 -1.77
N GLY A 121 -6.38 7.78 -0.45
CA GLY A 121 -5.94 6.71 0.45
C GLY A 121 -4.71 7.03 1.32
N ASN A 122 -4.25 6.03 2.07
CA ASN A 122 -3.18 6.15 3.08
C ASN A 122 -1.78 6.40 2.48
N ASN A 123 -1.67 6.52 1.16
CA ASN A 123 -0.40 6.82 0.53
C ASN A 123 -0.01 8.26 0.85
N LYS A 124 1.10 8.42 1.57
CA LYS A 124 1.64 9.72 1.98
C LYS A 124 2.28 10.49 0.82
N ASP A 125 2.07 10.01 -0.40
CA ASP A 125 2.85 10.31 -1.61
C ASP A 125 2.31 11.47 -2.44
N LEU A 126 1.56 12.39 -1.83
CA LEU A 126 1.66 13.78 -2.28
C LEU A 126 3.02 14.29 -1.80
N SER A 127 4.06 13.87 -2.53
CA SER A 127 5.44 14.25 -2.24
C SER A 127 5.53 15.78 -2.21
N GLN A 128 6.50 16.30 -1.48
CA GLN A 128 6.75 17.74 -1.49
C GLN A 128 6.97 18.25 -2.92
N GLU A 129 7.51 17.42 -3.80
CA GLU A 129 7.82 17.75 -5.18
C GLU A 129 6.60 17.82 -6.09
N THR A 130 5.61 16.94 -5.96
CA THR A 130 4.34 17.06 -6.72
C THR A 130 3.61 18.35 -6.35
N PHE A 131 3.65 18.69 -5.07
CA PHE A 131 3.08 19.95 -4.60
C PHE A 131 3.90 21.17 -5.04
N ASP A 132 5.22 21.11 -4.92
CA ASP A 132 6.12 22.17 -5.36
C ASP A 132 6.01 22.38 -6.87
N PHE A 133 5.88 21.31 -7.67
CA PHE A 133 5.62 21.37 -9.11
C PHE A 133 4.29 22.06 -9.41
N PHE A 134 3.20 21.64 -8.74
CA PHE A 134 1.90 22.26 -8.90
C PHE A 134 1.95 23.75 -8.55
N TYR A 135 2.60 24.10 -7.42
CA TYR A 135 2.74 25.47 -6.96
C TYR A 135 3.60 26.32 -7.89
N ASP A 136 4.76 25.81 -8.30
CA ASP A 136 5.72 26.49 -9.17
C ASP A 136 5.18 26.72 -10.58
N SER A 137 4.19 25.93 -10.99
CA SER A 137 3.49 26.06 -12.27
C SER A 137 2.41 27.15 -12.26
N ILE A 138 2.03 27.68 -11.09
CA ILE A 138 1.11 28.81 -10.96
C ILE A 138 1.83 30.11 -11.39
N ASP A 139 1.14 31.03 -12.07
CA ASP A 139 1.71 32.33 -12.42
C ASP A 139 2.27 33.07 -11.19
N LYS A 140 3.44 33.71 -11.32
CA LYS A 140 4.12 34.41 -10.22
C LYS A 140 3.25 35.45 -9.52
N GLY A 141 2.40 36.16 -10.25
CA GLY A 141 1.48 37.13 -9.66
C GLY A 141 0.43 36.46 -8.76
N ALA A 142 -0.03 35.27 -9.14
CA ALA A 142 -0.92 34.44 -8.34
C ALA A 142 -0.21 33.79 -7.15
N GLN A 143 1.05 33.34 -7.30
CA GLN A 143 1.88 32.84 -6.21
C GLN A 143 2.08 33.89 -5.11
N ASP A 144 2.49 35.11 -5.51
CA ASP A 144 2.70 36.25 -4.60
C ASP A 144 1.42 36.65 -3.87
N ALA A 145 0.28 36.40 -4.52
CA ALA A 145 -1.04 36.60 -3.98
C ALA A 145 -1.62 35.32 -3.39
N SER A 146 -0.87 34.29 -3.03
CA SER A 146 -1.46 33.03 -2.52
C SER A 146 -1.05 32.66 -1.09
N ARG A 147 -1.79 31.73 -0.49
CA ARG A 147 -1.39 31.02 0.74
C ARG A 147 -1.43 29.53 0.51
N GLN A 148 -0.31 28.88 0.84
CA GLN A 148 -0.18 27.43 0.79
C GLN A 148 -0.57 26.81 2.13
N PHE A 149 -1.15 25.61 2.09
CA PHE A 149 -1.29 24.77 3.26
C PHE A 149 -1.07 23.30 2.92
N LYS A 150 -0.55 22.54 3.89
CA LYS A 150 -0.36 21.09 3.83
C LYS A 150 -0.89 20.47 5.12
N ARG A 151 -1.68 19.41 5.01
CA ARG A 151 -2.19 18.68 6.16
C ARG A 151 -2.23 17.18 5.89
N ALA A 152 -1.78 16.40 6.86
CA ALA A 152 -1.93 14.96 6.89
C ALA A 152 -3.12 14.59 7.77
N HIS A 153 -3.98 13.70 7.26
CA HIS A 153 -4.95 12.95 8.05
C HIS A 153 -4.51 11.47 8.09
N ASP A 154 -5.16 10.66 8.92
CA ASP A 154 -4.85 9.22 9.02
C ASP A 154 -5.04 8.49 7.67
N ASP A 155 -5.94 8.99 6.82
CA ASP A 155 -6.38 8.30 5.60
C ASP A 155 -6.15 9.08 4.29
N TYR A 156 -5.58 10.29 4.34
CA TYR A 156 -5.28 11.10 3.16
C TYR A 156 -4.34 12.28 3.46
N TYR A 157 -3.79 12.86 2.39
CA TYR A 157 -3.04 14.12 2.42
C TYR A 157 -3.76 15.19 1.63
N LEU A 158 -3.78 16.41 2.18
CA LEU A 158 -4.31 17.59 1.53
C LEU A 158 -3.20 18.59 1.32
N VAL A 159 -3.16 19.13 0.10
CA VAL A 159 -2.33 20.29 -0.19
C VAL A 159 -3.12 21.27 -1.04
N GLY A 160 -3.06 22.55 -0.69
CA GLY A 160 -3.89 23.54 -1.36
C GLY A 160 -3.25 24.92 -1.42
N VAL A 161 -3.72 25.68 -2.41
CA VAL A 161 -3.32 27.06 -2.68
C VAL A 161 -4.57 27.92 -2.68
N ILE A 162 -4.63 28.90 -1.77
CA ILE A 162 -5.71 29.88 -1.68
C ILE A 162 -5.25 31.15 -2.38
N PHE A 163 -6.04 31.66 -3.32
CA PHE A 163 -5.68 32.83 -4.11
C PHE A 163 -6.28 34.11 -3.52
N ASN A 164 -5.47 35.17 -3.43
CA ASN A 164 -5.85 36.52 -2.99
C ASN A 164 -6.10 37.46 -4.19
N SER A 165 -6.13 36.92 -5.42
CA SER A 165 -6.42 37.63 -6.66
C SER A 165 -7.29 36.78 -7.58
N GLU A 166 -7.98 37.42 -8.52
CA GLU A 166 -8.80 36.75 -9.53
C GLU A 166 -7.89 35.92 -10.46
N ILE A 167 -8.19 34.63 -10.60
CA ILE A 167 -7.48 33.71 -11.50
C ILE A 167 -8.45 33.22 -12.55
N ASP A 168 -8.07 33.41 -13.82
CA ASP A 168 -8.81 32.91 -14.99
C ASP A 168 -8.64 31.39 -15.09
N ILE A 169 -9.69 30.64 -14.73
CA ILE A 169 -9.70 29.16 -14.72
C ILE A 169 -10.00 28.59 -16.10
N ASP A 170 -10.57 29.37 -17.03
CA ASP A 170 -10.82 28.90 -18.39
C ASP A 170 -9.50 28.52 -19.11
N ASN A 171 -8.37 28.88 -18.50
CA ASN A 171 -7.03 28.51 -18.90
C ASN A 171 -6.20 28.17 -17.64
N PRO A 172 -6.43 27.01 -16.99
CA PRO A 172 -5.77 26.69 -15.73
C PRO A 172 -4.24 26.72 -15.91
N PRO A 173 -3.47 27.15 -14.90
CA PRO A 173 -2.03 27.37 -15.03
C PRO A 173 -1.23 26.08 -15.31
N VAL A 174 -1.86 24.91 -15.19
CA VAL A 174 -1.23 23.60 -15.40
C VAL A 174 -2.10 22.78 -16.36
N ASP A 175 -1.51 22.36 -17.48
CA ASP A 175 -2.07 21.28 -18.29
C ASP A 175 -1.85 19.97 -17.54
N LEU A 176 -2.90 19.42 -16.92
CA LEU A 176 -2.85 18.20 -16.11
C LEU A 176 -2.34 16.98 -16.92
N SER A 177 -2.41 17.03 -18.25
CA SER A 177 -1.84 15.99 -19.11
C SER A 177 -0.32 15.93 -19.07
N GLU A 178 0.36 16.98 -18.57
CA GLU A 178 1.80 17.00 -18.31
C GLU A 178 2.16 16.37 -16.94
N ILE A 179 1.20 16.25 -16.02
CA ILE A 179 1.36 15.55 -14.73
C ILE A 179 1.11 14.05 -14.88
N SER A 180 0.23 13.64 -15.81
CA SER A 180 0.11 12.24 -16.21
C SER A 180 1.23 11.88 -17.20
N GLY A 181 2.44 11.65 -16.70
CA GLY A 181 3.45 10.93 -17.47
C GLY A 181 2.88 9.61 -17.98
N LYS A 182 3.38 9.12 -19.12
CA LYS A 182 3.07 7.75 -19.55
C LYS A 182 3.60 6.79 -18.48
N ASP A 183 2.70 6.16 -17.75
CA ASP A 183 3.05 5.13 -16.77
C ASP A 183 3.34 3.79 -17.46
N PHE A 184 4.19 2.94 -16.89
CA PHE A 184 4.48 1.60 -17.39
C PHE A 184 3.22 0.78 -17.73
N PHE A 185 2.19 0.81 -16.88
CA PHE A 185 0.92 0.11 -17.08
C PHE A 185 -0.07 0.86 -17.98
N SER A 186 0.23 2.09 -18.39
CA SER A 186 -0.55 2.78 -19.44
C SER A 186 -0.45 2.08 -20.80
N ASN A 187 0.53 1.19 -20.99
CA ASN A 187 0.64 0.33 -22.15
C ASN A 187 -0.03 -1.04 -21.87
N GLU A 188 -1.09 -1.37 -22.62
CA GLU A 188 -1.81 -2.65 -22.51
C GLU A 188 -0.89 -3.86 -22.72
N GLU A 189 0.13 -3.76 -23.59
CA GLU A 189 1.10 -4.85 -23.79
C GLU A 189 1.93 -5.12 -22.52
N ASN A 190 2.28 -4.07 -21.78
CA ASN A 190 3.01 -4.19 -20.52
C ASN A 190 2.14 -4.82 -19.44
N VAL A 191 0.86 -4.46 -19.36
CA VAL A 191 -0.09 -5.07 -18.42
C VAL A 191 -0.27 -6.56 -18.71
N VAL A 192 -0.45 -6.93 -19.98
CA VAL A 192 -0.59 -8.34 -20.39
C VAL A 192 0.68 -9.13 -20.08
N PHE A 193 1.85 -8.58 -20.41
CA PHE A 193 3.14 -9.18 -20.04
C PHE A 193 3.23 -9.41 -18.53
N TYR A 194 3.01 -8.34 -17.75
CA TYR A 194 3.16 -8.35 -16.30
C TYR A 194 2.25 -9.39 -15.64
N LYS A 195 0.96 -9.46 -16.03
CA LYS A 195 0.03 -10.47 -15.51
C LYS A 195 0.51 -11.90 -15.78
N ASN A 196 0.96 -12.17 -17.00
CA ASN A 196 1.43 -13.50 -17.38
C ASN A 196 2.71 -13.88 -16.63
N ALA A 197 3.68 -12.97 -16.57
CA ALA A 197 4.95 -13.17 -15.88
C ALA A 197 4.72 -13.35 -14.38
N LEU A 198 3.84 -12.54 -13.77
CA LEU A 198 3.51 -12.64 -12.34
C LEU A 198 2.83 -13.96 -12.02
N ASN A 199 1.92 -14.44 -12.88
CA ASN A 199 1.27 -15.74 -12.68
C ASN A 199 2.27 -16.89 -12.70
N LYS A 200 3.29 -16.77 -13.55
CA LYS A 200 4.37 -17.74 -13.69
C LYS A 200 5.51 -17.54 -12.70
N ALA A 201 5.43 -16.53 -11.82
CA ALA A 201 6.53 -16.12 -10.93
C ALA A 201 7.85 -15.77 -11.65
N GLU A 202 7.78 -15.28 -12.90
CA GLU A 202 8.93 -14.86 -13.72
C GLU A 202 9.51 -13.51 -13.23
N TYR A 203 9.83 -13.39 -11.94
CA TYR A 203 10.23 -12.13 -11.28
C TYR A 203 11.42 -11.45 -11.94
N LYS A 204 12.39 -12.23 -12.41
CA LYS A 204 13.54 -11.69 -13.14
C LYS A 204 13.11 -11.01 -14.44
N GLU A 205 12.21 -11.61 -15.20
CA GLU A 205 11.72 -11.02 -16.45
C GLU A 205 10.96 -9.71 -16.16
N ILE A 206 10.17 -9.69 -15.07
CA ILE A 206 9.48 -8.48 -14.61
C ILE A 206 10.49 -7.38 -14.28
N TYR A 207 11.50 -7.68 -13.45
CA TYR A 207 12.55 -6.74 -13.08
C TYR A 207 13.32 -6.20 -14.30
N ASP A 208 13.76 -7.09 -15.18
CA ASP A 208 14.54 -6.72 -16.37
C ASP A 208 13.73 -5.84 -17.33
N THR A 209 12.42 -6.12 -17.47
CA THR A 209 11.52 -5.35 -18.33
C THR A 209 11.24 -3.97 -17.76
N ALA A 210 10.96 -3.87 -16.46
CA ALA A 210 10.77 -2.60 -15.78
C ALA A 210 12.05 -1.74 -15.84
N SER A 211 13.21 -2.33 -15.53
CA SER A 211 14.51 -1.66 -15.62
C SER A 211 14.80 -1.15 -17.04
N THR A 212 14.56 -1.99 -18.04
CA THR A 212 14.74 -1.60 -19.45
C THR A 212 13.79 -0.48 -19.86
N TYR A 213 12.57 -0.45 -19.34
CA TYR A 213 11.62 0.63 -19.59
C TYR A 213 12.11 1.95 -18.97
N VAL A 214 12.57 1.94 -17.73
CA VAL A 214 13.16 3.10 -17.04
C VAL A 214 14.39 3.62 -17.79
N ASP A 215 15.29 2.73 -18.22
CA ASP A 215 16.52 3.13 -18.93
C ASP A 215 16.29 3.78 -20.30
N ASN A 216 15.19 3.43 -20.98
CA ASN A 216 14.92 3.87 -22.35
C ASN A 216 13.95 5.05 -22.45
N ASN A 217 13.30 5.43 -21.35
CA ASN A 217 12.30 6.48 -21.33
C ASN A 217 12.65 7.53 -20.26
N ASP A 218 12.16 8.75 -20.44
CA ASP A 218 12.20 9.77 -19.40
C ASP A 218 11.02 9.51 -18.46
N VAL A 219 11.22 8.59 -17.53
CA VAL A 219 10.17 8.13 -16.60
C VAL A 219 10.11 9.02 -15.38
N SER A 220 8.89 9.25 -14.91
CA SER A 220 8.64 9.86 -13.60
C SER A 220 9.16 8.94 -12.48
N GLU A 221 9.65 9.49 -11.38
CA GLU A 221 9.99 8.71 -10.18
C GLU A 221 8.78 7.91 -9.65
N TYR A 222 7.55 8.37 -9.92
CA TYR A 222 6.28 7.74 -9.54
C TYR A 222 5.74 6.75 -10.57
N ASP A 223 6.49 6.46 -11.63
CA ASP A 223 6.09 5.45 -12.62
C ASP A 223 6.09 4.06 -11.97
N SER A 224 5.05 3.27 -12.25
CA SER A 224 4.90 1.90 -11.75
C SER A 224 6.12 1.02 -12.02
N ALA A 225 6.91 1.29 -13.06
CA ALA A 225 8.18 0.58 -13.30
C ALA A 225 9.21 0.78 -12.16
N ASN A 226 9.30 1.97 -11.57
CA ASN A 226 10.21 2.20 -10.44
C ASN A 226 9.73 1.46 -9.20
N GLU A 227 8.43 1.44 -8.93
CA GLU A 227 7.87 0.69 -7.80
C GLU A 227 8.04 -0.84 -7.98
N ILE A 228 7.92 -1.36 -9.20
CA ILE A 228 8.25 -2.76 -9.52
C ILE A 228 9.71 -3.07 -9.17
N ILE A 229 10.64 -2.19 -9.56
CA ILE A 229 12.07 -2.35 -9.29
C ILE A 229 12.32 -2.35 -7.78
N GLU A 230 11.72 -1.40 -7.04
CA GLU A 230 11.85 -1.30 -5.58
C GLU A 230 11.32 -2.56 -4.86
N ILE A 231 10.15 -3.07 -5.24
CA ILE A 231 9.59 -4.32 -4.67
C ILE A 231 10.53 -5.51 -4.92
N LEU A 232 11.18 -5.58 -6.08
CA LEU A 232 11.99 -6.71 -6.50
C LEU A 232 13.48 -6.59 -6.13
N GLU A 233 13.96 -5.40 -5.77
CA GLU A 233 15.36 -5.14 -5.39
C GLU A 233 15.83 -6.06 -4.25
N PRO A 234 15.07 -6.31 -3.16
CA PRO A 234 15.50 -7.16 -2.06
C PRO A 234 15.81 -8.60 -2.45
N ILE A 235 15.20 -9.10 -3.54
CA ILE A 235 15.36 -10.47 -4.02
C ILE A 235 16.23 -10.59 -5.27
N GLN A 236 16.74 -9.47 -5.81
CA GLN A 236 17.46 -9.45 -7.07
C GLN A 236 18.63 -10.44 -7.10
N ASP A 237 19.44 -10.47 -6.04
CA ASP A 237 20.60 -11.35 -5.94
C ASP A 237 20.22 -12.84 -5.84
N TYR A 238 18.98 -13.15 -5.48
CA TYR A 238 18.47 -14.50 -5.26
C TYR A 238 17.74 -15.09 -6.47
N MET A 239 17.37 -14.28 -7.47
CA MET A 239 16.58 -14.73 -8.63
C MET A 239 17.27 -15.82 -9.47
N GLU A 240 18.60 -15.92 -9.42
CA GLU A 240 19.38 -16.96 -10.13
C GLU A 240 19.51 -18.28 -9.36
N ASP A 241 19.23 -18.23 -8.06
CA ASP A 241 19.35 -19.34 -7.10
C ASP A 241 18.03 -20.12 -6.95
N ILE A 242 16.96 -19.69 -7.63
CA ILE A 242 15.67 -20.37 -7.64
C ILE A 242 15.44 -21.18 -8.91
N GLU A 243 14.54 -22.15 -8.81
CA GLU A 243 13.97 -22.93 -9.91
C GLU A 243 12.45 -22.80 -9.85
N ILE A 244 11.83 -22.42 -10.97
CA ILE A 244 10.39 -22.24 -11.07
C ILE A 244 9.80 -23.36 -11.91
N GLN A 245 8.77 -24.01 -11.37
CA GLN A 245 8.00 -25.04 -12.06
C GLN A 245 6.56 -24.58 -12.20
N TYR A 246 6.14 -24.27 -13.43
CA TYR A 246 4.78 -23.84 -13.75
C TYR A 246 3.92 -25.04 -14.16
N ASP A 247 2.78 -25.21 -13.49
CA ASP A 247 1.74 -26.15 -13.90
C ASP A 247 0.70 -25.44 -14.77
N ASP A 248 0.73 -25.74 -16.07
CA ASP A 248 -0.21 -25.19 -17.06
C ASP A 248 -1.68 -25.59 -16.81
N PHE A 249 -1.94 -26.67 -16.04
CA PHE A 249 -3.29 -27.17 -15.79
C PHE A 249 -3.95 -26.45 -14.62
N ASP A 250 -3.22 -26.30 -13.52
CA ASP A 250 -3.71 -25.60 -12.32
C ASP A 250 -3.40 -24.10 -12.35
N GLU A 251 -2.59 -23.64 -13.32
CA GLU A 251 -2.12 -22.26 -13.48
C GLU A 251 -1.34 -21.74 -12.26
N VAL A 252 -0.64 -22.65 -11.56
CA VAL A 252 0.16 -22.37 -10.36
C VAL A 252 1.64 -22.58 -10.67
N SER A 253 2.49 -21.65 -10.21
CA SER A 253 3.95 -21.81 -10.19
C SER A 253 4.40 -22.22 -8.79
N THR A 254 5.32 -23.17 -8.73
CA THR A 254 6.06 -23.50 -7.51
C THR A 254 7.51 -23.05 -7.65
N ILE A 255 7.98 -22.28 -6.68
CA ILE A 255 9.33 -21.74 -6.58
C ILE A 255 10.12 -22.60 -5.60
N TYR A 256 11.19 -23.20 -6.07
CA TYR A 256 12.14 -23.99 -5.27
C TYR A 256 13.49 -23.30 -5.23
N TYR A 257 14.32 -23.69 -4.27
CA TYR A 257 15.75 -23.42 -4.36
C TYR A 257 16.40 -24.36 -5.39
N LYS A 258 17.30 -23.84 -6.21
CA LYS A 258 17.89 -24.57 -7.33
C LYS A 258 18.67 -25.78 -6.87
N GLY A 259 18.29 -26.95 -7.38
CA GLY A 259 18.89 -28.23 -6.99
C GLY A 259 18.40 -28.80 -5.66
N LEU A 260 17.42 -28.15 -5.02
CA LEU A 260 16.72 -28.63 -3.83
C LEU A 260 15.21 -28.50 -4.06
N ASN A 261 14.65 -29.42 -4.84
CA ASN A 261 13.23 -29.44 -5.21
C ASN A 261 12.54 -30.77 -4.88
N ASP A 262 13.25 -31.71 -4.22
CA ASP A 262 12.71 -33.03 -3.90
C ASP A 262 13.37 -33.65 -2.67
N ILE A 263 12.60 -34.45 -1.93
CA ILE A 263 13.11 -35.26 -0.81
C ILE A 263 13.96 -36.40 -1.34
N SER A 264 15.10 -36.65 -0.68
CA SER A 264 16.00 -37.73 -1.06
C SER A 264 16.71 -38.32 0.16
N SER A 265 17.64 -39.25 -0.07
CA SER A 265 18.52 -39.76 0.99
C SER A 265 19.47 -38.71 1.57
N GLU A 266 19.63 -37.55 0.90
CA GLU A 266 20.53 -36.46 1.31
C GLU A 266 19.78 -35.18 1.69
N ASN A 267 18.56 -34.98 1.16
CA ASN A 267 17.74 -33.78 1.35
C ASN A 267 16.48 -34.15 2.13
N TYR A 268 16.39 -33.71 3.39
CA TYR A 268 15.26 -34.08 4.26
C TYR A 268 14.26 -32.94 4.44
N ILE A 269 14.60 -31.76 3.93
CA ILE A 269 13.79 -30.56 3.98
C ILE A 269 13.96 -29.81 2.65
N VAL A 270 12.85 -29.39 2.08
CA VAL A 270 12.78 -28.64 0.82
C VAL A 270 11.83 -27.46 1.02
N PRO A 271 12.35 -26.23 1.12
CA PRO A 271 11.50 -25.04 1.15
C PRO A 271 10.94 -24.76 -0.24
N PHE A 272 9.68 -24.37 -0.31
CA PHE A 272 9.04 -23.93 -1.54
C PHE A 272 7.96 -22.88 -1.29
N ILE A 273 7.64 -22.09 -2.31
CA ILE A 273 6.51 -21.15 -2.34
C ILE A 273 5.65 -21.45 -3.55
N THR A 274 4.33 -21.39 -3.41
CA THR A 274 3.40 -21.47 -4.54
C THR A 274 2.81 -20.10 -4.84
N THR A 275 2.44 -19.84 -6.10
CA THR A 275 1.71 -18.61 -6.45
C THR A 275 0.28 -18.59 -5.92
N GLU A 276 -0.25 -19.73 -5.44
CA GLU A 276 -1.57 -19.80 -4.80
C GLU A 276 -1.52 -19.30 -3.35
N ASP A 277 -0.61 -19.83 -2.53
CA ASP A 277 -0.52 -19.50 -1.11
C ASP A 277 0.33 -18.25 -0.85
N ASN A 278 1.36 -18.04 -1.67
CA ASN A 278 2.36 -16.98 -1.54
C ASN A 278 3.04 -16.91 -0.15
N THR A 279 3.06 -18.04 0.56
CA THR A 279 3.74 -18.24 1.83
C THR A 279 4.75 -19.36 1.69
N MET A 280 5.78 -19.34 2.54
CA MET A 280 6.77 -20.40 2.54
C MET A 280 6.19 -21.68 3.18
N ASN A 281 6.36 -22.77 2.44
CA ASN A 281 6.03 -24.12 2.85
C ASN A 281 7.33 -24.93 2.97
N LEU A 282 7.31 -25.98 3.79
CA LEU A 282 8.41 -26.94 3.91
C LEU A 282 7.89 -28.33 3.57
N LEU A 283 8.41 -28.92 2.49
CA LEU A 283 8.30 -30.36 2.29
C LEU A 283 9.36 -31.01 3.17
N VAL A 284 8.94 -31.85 4.11
CA VAL A 284 9.82 -32.56 5.04
C VAL A 284 9.68 -34.05 4.83
N GLY A 285 10.78 -34.79 4.89
CA GLY A 285 10.75 -36.22 4.65
C GLY A 285 12.13 -36.85 4.64
N PHE A 286 12.17 -38.12 4.28
CA PHE A 286 13.43 -38.84 4.10
C PHE A 286 13.26 -40.03 3.16
N GLU A 287 14.35 -40.42 2.51
CA GLU A 287 14.48 -41.75 1.91
C GLU A 287 15.42 -42.62 2.73
N LYS A 288 14.95 -43.79 3.19
CA LYS A 288 15.80 -44.70 3.96
C LYS A 288 15.41 -46.17 3.83
N GLU A 289 16.33 -47.03 4.27
CA GLU A 289 16.00 -48.44 4.50
C GLU A 289 15.27 -48.62 5.83
N ASN A 290 14.15 -49.35 5.78
CA ASN A 290 13.26 -49.67 6.89
C ASN A 290 12.32 -48.54 7.33
N TRP A 291 11.11 -48.98 7.68
CA TRP A 291 9.99 -48.14 8.05
C TRP A 291 10.22 -47.44 9.38
N LEU A 292 10.03 -46.13 9.40
CA LEU A 292 9.97 -45.35 10.63
C LEU A 292 8.51 -45.23 11.09
N PHE A 293 7.60 -45.01 10.13
CA PHE A 293 6.25 -44.50 10.38
C PHE A 293 6.35 -43.26 11.25
N ALA A 294 6.97 -42.21 10.69
CA ALA A 294 7.12 -40.93 11.34
C ALA A 294 5.74 -40.32 11.59
N ASP A 295 5.57 -39.76 12.79
CA ASP A 295 4.33 -39.11 13.22
C ASP A 295 4.62 -37.63 13.59
N ASP A 296 5.85 -37.33 14.01
CA ASP A 296 6.27 -36.02 14.49
C ASP A 296 7.63 -35.61 13.88
N VAL A 297 7.78 -34.30 13.63
CA VAL A 297 9.06 -33.67 13.31
C VAL A 297 9.38 -32.61 14.33
N ILE A 298 10.60 -32.67 14.86
CA ILE A 298 11.10 -31.75 15.89
C ILE A 298 12.39 -31.10 15.38
N PHE A 299 12.49 -29.80 15.56
CA PHE A 299 13.72 -29.05 15.41
C PHE A 299 14.43 -28.89 16.75
N ASN A 300 15.75 -28.98 16.70
CA ASN A 300 16.64 -28.52 17.75
C ASN A 300 17.51 -27.41 17.16
N ILE A 301 17.24 -26.17 17.57
CA ILE A 301 17.89 -24.96 17.07
C ILE A 301 18.81 -24.48 18.20
N ASP A 302 20.11 -24.63 18.03
CA ASP A 302 21.12 -24.26 19.04
C ASP A 302 20.86 -24.81 20.47
N GLY A 303 20.23 -26.00 20.54
CA GLY A 303 19.89 -26.67 21.79
C GLY A 303 18.45 -26.47 22.26
N GLU A 304 17.71 -25.53 21.70
CA GLU A 304 16.29 -25.28 22.00
C GLU A 304 15.40 -26.17 21.13
N ARG A 305 14.35 -26.75 21.73
CA ARG A 305 13.51 -27.77 21.07
C ARG A 305 12.20 -27.16 20.62
N GLU A 306 11.99 -27.10 19.31
CA GLU A 306 10.77 -26.62 18.67
C GLU A 306 10.03 -27.75 17.97
N THR A 307 8.73 -27.86 18.19
CA THR A 307 7.88 -28.86 17.51
C THR A 307 7.06 -28.17 16.45
N ILE A 308 7.35 -28.50 15.19
CA ILE A 308 6.75 -27.83 14.02
C ILE A 308 5.37 -28.38 13.66
N GLY A 309 4.99 -29.51 14.25
CA GLY A 309 3.66 -30.09 14.14
C GLY A 309 3.66 -31.61 14.14
N THR A 310 2.45 -32.15 14.15
CA THR A 310 2.15 -33.54 13.80
C THR A 310 1.93 -33.64 12.30
N PHE A 311 2.42 -34.71 11.70
CA PHE A 311 2.39 -34.94 10.25
C PHE A 311 1.63 -36.23 9.92
N ASP A 312 1.02 -36.29 8.74
CA ASP A 312 0.41 -37.50 8.17
C ASP A 312 1.23 -37.92 6.96
N PHE A 313 2.40 -38.49 7.23
CA PHE A 313 3.40 -38.81 6.22
C PHE A 313 2.87 -39.75 5.13
N ASP A 314 2.88 -39.28 3.89
CA ASP A 314 2.69 -40.10 2.71
C ASP A 314 3.88 -41.04 2.55
N THR A 315 3.60 -42.34 2.47
CA THR A 315 4.63 -43.38 2.40
C THR A 315 4.64 -44.10 1.05
N GLU A 316 5.77 -44.03 0.34
CA GLU A 316 6.01 -44.74 -0.91
C GLU A 316 7.15 -45.78 -0.79
N THR A 317 7.03 -46.91 -1.49
CA THR A 317 8.13 -47.88 -1.66
C THR A 317 8.81 -47.68 -3.01
N LEU A 318 10.01 -47.10 -3.00
CA LEU A 318 10.78 -46.77 -4.22
C LEU A 318 11.49 -47.99 -4.84
N GLY A 319 11.54 -49.11 -4.11
CA GLY A 319 12.07 -50.38 -4.59
C GLY A 319 12.89 -51.12 -3.56
N GLY A 320 12.71 -52.44 -3.48
CA GLY A 320 13.40 -53.27 -2.50
C GLY A 320 12.96 -52.95 -1.07
N ARG A 321 13.85 -52.31 -0.29
CA ARG A 321 13.60 -51.87 1.10
C ARG A 321 13.70 -50.36 1.29
N LEU A 322 13.96 -49.62 0.22
CA LEU A 322 13.99 -48.16 0.24
C LEU A 322 12.55 -47.66 0.28
N ILE A 323 12.27 -46.83 1.26
CA ILE A 323 11.00 -46.14 1.44
C ILE A 323 11.24 -44.64 1.45
N ARG A 324 10.22 -43.90 1.02
CA ARG A 324 10.11 -42.45 1.14
C ARG A 324 8.92 -42.15 2.03
N GLU A 325 9.13 -41.39 3.10
CA GLU A 325 8.07 -40.83 3.93
C GLU A 325 8.21 -39.31 3.83
N GLU A 326 7.17 -38.62 3.37
CA GLU A 326 7.16 -37.14 3.32
C GLU A 326 5.79 -36.53 3.63
N ASP A 327 5.80 -35.28 4.06
CA ASP A 327 4.60 -34.46 4.24
C ASP A 327 4.97 -32.98 4.11
N ILE A 328 3.96 -32.13 3.90
CA ILE A 328 4.14 -30.70 3.71
C ILE A 328 3.69 -29.96 4.98
N LYS A 329 4.62 -29.23 5.59
CA LYS A 329 4.28 -28.18 6.54
C LYS A 329 3.92 -26.92 5.76
N THR A 330 2.64 -26.57 5.76
CA THR A 330 2.19 -25.31 5.15
C THR A 330 2.29 -24.13 6.11
N ASN A 331 2.45 -22.92 5.55
CA ASN A 331 2.45 -21.65 6.28
C ASN A 331 3.41 -21.67 7.48
N VAL A 332 4.70 -21.82 7.20
CA VAL A 332 5.73 -21.88 8.24
C VAL A 332 5.83 -20.51 8.91
N ASP A 333 5.93 -20.51 10.24
CA ASP A 333 6.02 -19.30 11.04
C ASP A 333 7.31 -18.52 10.70
N GLU A 334 7.19 -17.21 10.48
CA GLU A 334 8.32 -16.33 10.18
C GLU A 334 9.35 -16.34 11.32
N GLU A 335 8.92 -16.42 12.58
CA GLU A 335 9.83 -16.48 13.74
C GLU A 335 10.71 -17.74 13.69
N LEU A 336 10.12 -18.89 13.35
CA LEU A 336 10.85 -20.14 13.19
C LEU A 336 11.85 -20.07 12.02
N ILE A 337 11.48 -19.40 10.92
CA ILE A 337 12.37 -19.22 9.76
C ILE A 337 13.59 -18.39 10.18
N GLU A 338 13.37 -17.28 10.86
CA GLU A 338 14.44 -16.41 11.38
C GLU A 338 15.37 -17.20 12.31
N GLU A 339 14.81 -17.95 13.27
CA GLU A 339 15.57 -18.81 14.18
C GLU A 339 16.45 -19.84 13.43
N ILE A 340 15.91 -20.50 12.41
CA ILE A 340 16.68 -21.49 11.61
C ILE A 340 17.83 -20.81 10.84
N VAL A 341 17.58 -19.62 10.27
CA VAL A 341 18.56 -18.91 9.43
C VAL A 341 19.69 -18.30 10.26
N GLU A 342 19.42 -17.89 11.49
CA GLU A 342 20.41 -17.27 12.38
C GLU A 342 21.21 -18.28 13.22
N ALA A 343 20.75 -19.52 13.32
CA ALA A 343 21.35 -20.54 14.17
C ALA A 343 22.73 -21.04 13.70
N ASP A 344 23.57 -21.41 14.66
CA ASP A 344 24.87 -22.04 14.40
C ASP A 344 24.71 -23.51 13.97
N GLU A 345 23.78 -24.23 14.60
CA GLU A 345 23.47 -25.62 14.30
C GLU A 345 21.97 -25.91 14.44
N VAL A 346 21.37 -26.45 13.37
CA VAL A 346 19.99 -26.90 13.36
C VAL A 346 19.93 -28.41 13.11
N LYS A 347 19.27 -29.13 14.02
CA LYS A 347 18.99 -30.56 13.87
C LYS A 347 17.51 -30.80 13.75
N MET A 348 17.12 -31.66 12.82
CA MET A 348 15.77 -32.14 12.64
C MET A 348 15.69 -33.60 13.06
N ARG A 349 14.67 -33.96 13.82
CA ARG A 349 14.37 -35.33 14.25
C ARG A 349 12.99 -35.74 13.76
N PHE A 350 12.94 -36.86 13.05
CA PHE A 350 11.70 -37.59 12.78
C PHE A 350 11.48 -38.62 13.89
N GLU A 351 10.40 -38.49 14.64
CA GLU A 351 9.98 -39.46 15.66
C GLU A 351 8.83 -40.31 15.10
N GLY A 352 8.93 -41.63 15.22
CA GLY A 352 7.92 -42.55 14.70
C GLY A 352 7.79 -43.82 15.52
N SER A 353 6.75 -44.60 15.23
CA SER A 353 6.41 -45.81 16.00
C SER A 353 7.50 -46.90 16.00
N LYS A 354 8.49 -46.82 15.10
CA LYS A 354 9.60 -47.78 14.97
C LYS A 354 10.97 -47.23 15.35
N GLY A 355 11.08 -45.97 15.76
CA GLY A 355 12.33 -45.38 16.19
C GLY A 355 12.40 -43.89 15.93
N GLU A 356 13.63 -43.40 15.76
CA GLU A 356 13.92 -41.99 15.50
C GLU A 356 14.96 -41.88 14.37
N LEU A 357 14.94 -40.76 13.65
CA LEU A 357 15.94 -40.41 12.65
C LEU A 357 16.35 -38.95 12.84
N ASP A 358 17.64 -38.73 13.08
CA ASP A 358 18.22 -37.40 13.24
C ASP A 358 18.93 -36.97 11.94
N TYR A 359 18.75 -35.72 11.57
CA TYR A 359 19.39 -35.04 10.46
C TYR A 359 19.92 -33.70 10.94
N THR A 360 21.13 -33.32 10.54
CA THR A 360 21.65 -31.97 10.79
C THR A 360 21.52 -31.20 9.49
N LEU A 361 20.82 -30.07 9.52
CA LEU A 361 20.65 -29.24 8.34
C LEU A 361 22.01 -28.82 7.82
N THR A 362 22.17 -28.94 6.51
CA THR A 362 23.36 -28.52 5.80
C THR A 362 23.31 -27.01 5.56
N THR A 363 24.45 -26.43 5.21
CA THR A 363 24.50 -25.03 4.75
C THR A 363 23.61 -24.80 3.52
N ASN A 364 23.42 -25.82 2.67
CA ASN A 364 22.55 -25.70 1.50
C ASN A 364 21.08 -25.58 1.92
N ASP A 365 20.65 -26.34 2.92
CA ASP A 365 19.27 -26.28 3.44
C ASP A 365 18.98 -24.90 4.06
N ILE A 366 19.92 -24.40 4.88
CA ILE A 366 19.79 -23.07 5.51
C ILE A 366 19.77 -21.96 4.44
N ASN A 367 20.66 -22.04 3.44
CA ASN A 367 20.64 -21.09 2.34
C ASN A 367 19.33 -21.15 1.54
N ALA A 368 18.80 -22.34 1.27
CA ALA A 368 17.53 -22.50 0.58
C ALA A 368 16.37 -21.86 1.34
N ILE A 369 16.31 -22.07 2.65
CA ILE A 369 15.30 -21.48 3.53
C ILE A 369 15.42 -19.95 3.50
N LYS A 370 16.63 -19.41 3.67
CA LYS A 370 16.90 -17.96 3.63
C LYS A 370 16.56 -17.33 2.28
N THR A 371 16.94 -18.00 1.19
CA THR A 371 16.66 -17.52 -0.16
C THR A 371 15.15 -17.44 -0.36
N LEU A 372 14.41 -18.51 -0.07
CA LEU A 372 12.97 -18.52 -0.30
C LEU A 372 12.20 -17.62 0.66
N SER A 373 12.62 -17.46 1.91
CA SER A 373 11.99 -16.53 2.84
C SER A 373 12.02 -15.10 2.32
N SER A 374 13.03 -14.74 1.53
CA SER A 374 13.14 -13.41 0.91
C SER A 374 12.07 -13.17 -0.18
N PHE A 375 11.52 -14.23 -0.80
CA PHE A 375 10.43 -14.12 -1.77
C PHE A 375 9.04 -14.08 -1.13
N ASN A 376 8.94 -14.32 0.18
CA ASN A 376 7.66 -14.32 0.88
C ASN A 376 6.95 -12.97 0.71
N GLY A 377 5.67 -12.97 0.35
CA GLY A 377 4.89 -11.73 0.20
C GLY A 377 5.09 -10.96 -1.12
N ILE A 378 6.19 -11.16 -1.86
CA ILE A 378 6.51 -10.39 -3.09
C ILE A 378 5.38 -10.40 -4.12
N ARG A 379 4.76 -11.56 -4.38
CA ARG A 379 3.64 -11.64 -5.32
C ARG A 379 2.46 -10.77 -4.89
N ASN A 380 2.18 -10.68 -3.60
CA ASN A 380 1.06 -9.89 -3.08
C ASN A 380 1.33 -8.40 -3.30
N GLU A 381 2.55 -7.93 -3.04
CA GLU A 381 2.93 -6.54 -3.29
C GLU A 381 2.81 -6.17 -4.77
N LEU A 382 3.34 -7.01 -5.65
CA LEU A 382 3.21 -6.86 -7.11
C LEU A 382 1.74 -6.89 -7.57
N SER A 383 0.93 -7.81 -7.02
CA SER A 383 -0.50 -7.89 -7.35
C SER A 383 -1.26 -6.65 -6.87
N ASN A 384 -0.94 -6.14 -5.68
CA ASN A 384 -1.53 -4.94 -5.12
C ASN A 384 -1.18 -3.70 -5.95
N LEU A 385 0.06 -3.60 -6.42
CA LEU A 385 0.49 -2.54 -7.31
C LEU A 385 -0.39 -2.49 -8.58
N LEU A 386 -0.53 -3.63 -9.28
CA LEU A 386 -1.38 -3.70 -10.47
C LEU A 386 -2.86 -3.43 -10.15
N TYR A 387 -3.37 -4.00 -9.05
CA TYR A 387 -4.75 -3.77 -8.61
C TYR A 387 -5.02 -2.29 -8.37
N ARG A 388 -4.09 -1.58 -7.70
CA ARG A 388 -4.20 -0.14 -7.50
C ARG A 388 -4.25 0.58 -8.84
N PHE A 389 -3.40 0.22 -9.80
CA PHE A 389 -3.45 0.82 -11.14
C PHE A 389 -4.78 0.59 -11.87
N GLU A 390 -5.36 -0.62 -11.81
CA GLU A 390 -6.57 -0.95 -12.58
C GLU A 390 -7.89 -0.41 -12.01
N ASN A 391 -7.93 -0.05 -10.72
CA ASN A 391 -9.14 0.41 -10.03
C ASN A 391 -9.13 1.93 -9.75
N ASN A 392 -8.22 2.60 -10.43
CA ASN A 392 -7.87 4.00 -10.36
C ASN A 392 -8.14 4.62 -11.72
#